data_AF-E1QIW4-F1
#
_entry.id   AF-E1QIW4-F1
#
_cell.length_a   1.000
_cell.length_b   1.000
_cell.length_c   1.000
_cell.angle_alpha   90.00
_cell.angle_beta   90.00
_cell.angle_gamma   90.00
#
_symmetry.space_group_name_H-M   'P 1'
#
loop_
_entity.id
_entity.type
_entity.pdbx_description
1 polymer ?
#
loop_
_entity_poly.entity_id
_entity_poly.type
_entity_poly.pdbx_seq_one_letter_code
_entity_poly.pdbx_strand_id
1 'polypeptide(L)'
;MAEGTGACGVNCLVCGLFRQGKCGCCGSGLEEQAQVKLAAQLKIMGGVCPILQCAVQRKIAYCSADCRLYPCHLLMSGPYPFSQAYLEMQLRRRGRPANKPPADEPAGGQTPPGGRLH
;
A
#
# COMPACT_ATOMS: atom_id res chain seq x y z
N MET A 1 -5.24 15.77 -5.24
CA MET A 1 -4.36 14.94 -4.38
C MET A 1 -3.08 14.73 -5.16
N ALA A 2 -1.92 15.04 -4.59
CA ALA A 2 -0.65 14.80 -5.29
C ALA A 2 -0.49 13.31 -5.60
N GLU A 3 -0.03 12.99 -6.80
CA GLU A 3 0.42 11.65 -7.20
C GLU A 3 1.88 11.43 -6.80
N GLY A 4 2.32 10.17 -6.69
CA GLY A 4 3.72 9.87 -6.37
C GLY A 4 3.93 8.59 -5.56
N THR A 5 5.16 8.37 -5.12
CA THR A 5 5.57 7.23 -4.30
C THR A 5 5.36 7.54 -2.82
N GLY A 6 4.67 6.65 -2.11
CA GLY A 6 4.52 6.79 -0.67
C GLY A 6 5.78 6.36 0.07
N ALA A 7 5.95 6.80 1.33
CA ALA A 7 7.07 6.40 2.20
C ALA A 7 7.28 4.88 2.32
N CYS A 8 6.24 4.07 2.06
CA CYS A 8 6.34 2.61 1.99
C CYS A 8 7.04 2.07 0.73
N GLY A 9 7.41 2.92 -0.23
CA GLY A 9 8.01 2.55 -1.51
C GLY A 9 7.01 2.16 -2.60
N VAL A 10 5.69 2.14 -2.31
CA VAL A 10 4.66 1.82 -3.30
C VAL A 10 4.25 3.10 -4.04
N ASN A 11 4.29 3.07 -5.37
CA ASN A 11 3.72 4.13 -6.19
C ASN A 11 2.19 4.18 -5.98
N CYS A 12 1.68 5.33 -5.57
CA CYS A 12 0.27 5.48 -5.21
C CYS A 12 -0.65 5.32 -6.44
N LEU A 13 -0.19 5.60 -7.65
CA LEU A 13 -0.98 5.41 -8.87
C LEU A 13 -1.33 3.94 -9.13
N VAL A 14 -0.48 3.00 -8.69
CA VAL A 14 -0.76 1.56 -8.78
C VAL A 14 -1.34 0.98 -7.50
N CYS A 15 -1.34 1.74 -6.39
CA CYS A 15 -1.87 1.29 -5.11
C CYS A 15 -3.39 1.12 -5.16
N GLY A 16 -3.87 -0.08 -4.81
CA GLY A 16 -5.29 -0.42 -4.83
C GLY A 16 -6.17 0.43 -3.92
N LEU A 17 -5.66 0.98 -2.81
CA LEU A 17 -6.44 1.88 -1.94
C LEU A 17 -6.56 3.28 -2.53
N PHE A 18 -5.49 3.77 -3.16
CA PHE A 18 -5.50 5.08 -3.80
C PHE A 18 -6.49 5.10 -4.97
N ARG A 19 -6.42 4.08 -5.84
CA ARG A 19 -7.34 3.93 -6.98
C ARG A 19 -8.81 3.79 -6.58
N GLN A 20 -9.10 3.44 -5.32
CA GLN A 20 -10.46 3.35 -4.78
C GLN A 20 -10.87 4.56 -3.94
N GLY A 21 -10.03 5.60 -3.85
CA GLY A 21 -10.29 6.79 -3.02
C GLY A 21 -10.22 6.54 -1.51
N LYS A 22 -9.68 5.41 -1.06
CA LYS A 22 -9.64 5.00 0.36
C LYS A 22 -8.35 5.40 1.08
N CYS A 23 -7.40 5.94 0.34
CA CYS A 23 -6.14 6.50 0.82
C CYS A 23 -5.64 7.54 -0.19
N GLY A 24 -5.10 8.68 0.26
CA GLY A 24 -4.37 9.62 -0.62
C GLY A 24 -2.89 9.25 -0.77
N CYS A 25 -2.11 9.97 -1.58
CA CYS A 25 -0.64 9.85 -1.53
C CYS A 25 -0.11 10.48 -0.23
N CYS A 26 0.92 9.88 0.37
CA CYS A 26 1.63 10.50 1.50
C CYS A 26 2.92 11.22 1.11
N GLY A 27 3.41 11.01 -0.11
CA GLY A 27 4.76 11.41 -0.46
C GLY A 27 5.82 10.64 0.34
N SER A 28 7.04 11.15 0.30
CA SER A 28 8.18 10.68 1.08
C SER A 28 8.08 11.11 2.55
N GLY A 29 8.78 10.43 3.45
CA GLY A 29 8.84 10.82 4.86
C GLY A 29 9.54 12.17 5.14
N LEU A 30 10.16 12.79 4.14
CA LEU A 30 10.82 14.09 4.25
C LEU A 30 9.92 15.27 3.84
N GLU A 31 8.79 15.00 3.21
CA GLU A 31 7.92 16.04 2.66
C GLU A 31 6.88 16.52 3.69
N GLU A 32 6.48 17.79 3.60
CA GLU A 32 5.42 18.36 4.45
C GLU A 32 4.09 17.60 4.30
N GLN A 33 3.80 17.10 3.09
CA GLN A 33 2.63 16.28 2.82
C GLN A 33 2.52 15.05 3.75
N ALA A 34 3.65 14.47 4.15
CA ALA A 34 3.66 13.35 5.09
C ALA A 34 3.12 13.76 6.46
N GLN A 35 3.52 14.94 6.96
CA GLN A 35 3.05 15.50 8.23
C GLN A 35 1.56 15.81 8.18
N VAL A 36 1.12 16.50 7.12
CA VAL A 36 -0.30 16.82 6.89
C VAL A 36 -1.14 15.55 6.89
N LYS A 37 -0.65 14.50 6.23
CA LYS A 37 -1.38 13.23 6.17
C LYS A 37 -1.39 12.48 7.50
N LEU A 38 -0.31 12.49 8.28
CA LEU A 38 -0.31 11.90 9.62
C LEU A 38 -1.35 12.60 10.52
N ALA A 39 -1.39 13.93 10.51
CA ALA A 39 -2.37 14.70 11.26
C ALA A 39 -3.82 14.37 10.81
N ALA A 40 -4.06 14.31 9.50
CA ALA A 40 -5.37 13.93 8.96
C ALA A 40 -5.77 12.50 9.33
N GLN A 41 -4.85 11.53 9.27
CA GLN A 41 -5.11 10.15 9.66
C GLN A 41 -5.47 10.05 11.14
N LEU A 42 -4.70 10.70 12.01
CA LEU A 42 -4.99 10.71 13.44
C LEU A 42 -6.38 11.28 13.74
N LYS A 43 -6.73 12.42 13.11
CA LYS A 43 -8.03 13.08 13.29
C LYS A 43 -9.21 12.24 12.80
N ILE A 44 -9.08 11.59 11.64
CA ILE A 44 -10.19 10.89 10.98
C ILE A 44 -10.32 9.44 11.47
N MET A 45 -9.19 8.78 11.77
CA MET A 45 -9.13 7.34 12.00
C MET A 45 -8.78 6.94 13.43
N GLY A 46 -8.39 7.90 14.30
CA GLY A 46 -7.87 7.61 15.63
C GLY A 46 -6.50 6.93 15.63
N GLY A 47 -5.82 6.87 14.47
CA GLY A 47 -4.52 6.23 14.31
C GLY A 47 -3.86 6.62 12.99
N VAL A 48 -2.56 6.33 12.87
CA VAL A 48 -1.74 6.72 11.72
C VAL A 48 -1.15 5.52 10.99
N CYS A 49 -0.71 5.71 9.74
CA CYS A 49 0.10 4.71 9.04
C CYS A 49 1.46 4.56 9.76
N PRO A 50 1.78 3.38 10.33
CA PRO A 50 3.02 3.21 11.09
C PRO A 50 4.28 3.33 10.22
N ILE A 51 4.19 2.97 8.93
CA ILE A 51 5.30 3.15 7.98
C ILE A 51 5.57 4.63 7.73
N LEU A 52 4.52 5.42 7.50
CA LEU A 52 4.66 6.86 7.27
C LEU A 52 5.20 7.56 8.52
N GLN A 53 4.66 7.22 9.69
CA GLN A 53 5.12 7.77 10.97
C GLN A 53 6.59 7.46 11.21
N CYS A 54 7.01 6.21 10.98
CA CYS A 54 8.40 5.80 11.15
C CYS A 54 9.33 6.53 10.17
N ALA A 55 8.95 6.65 8.90
CA ALA A 55 9.75 7.36 7.90
C ALA A 55 9.95 8.84 8.27
N VAL A 56 8.88 9.50 8.73
CA VAL A 56 8.92 10.88 9.22
C VAL A 56 9.82 11.01 10.45
N GLN A 57 9.64 10.17 11.47
CA GLN A 57 10.40 10.22 12.71
C GLN A 57 11.90 9.93 12.50
N ARG A 58 12.21 8.99 11.61
CA ARG A 58 13.58 8.63 11.24
C ARG A 58 14.20 9.56 10.20
N LYS A 59 13.43 10.53 9.68
CA LYS A 59 13.85 11.47 8.65
C LYS A 59 14.43 10.75 7.42
N ILE A 60 13.67 9.82 6.87
CA ILE A 60 14.01 9.11 5.62
C ILE A 60 12.92 9.31 4.58
N ALA A 61 13.28 9.30 3.29
CA ALA A 61 12.31 9.50 2.22
C ALA A 61 11.46 8.25 1.99
N TYR A 62 12.09 7.10 1.70
CA TYR A 62 11.41 5.86 1.35
C TYR A 62 12.04 4.66 2.05
N CYS A 63 11.21 3.72 2.51
CA CYS A 63 11.71 2.56 3.27
C CYS A 63 12.70 1.70 2.48
N SER A 64 12.37 1.34 1.23
CA SER A 64 13.20 0.43 0.42
C SER A 64 14.48 1.08 -0.13
N ALA A 65 14.55 2.40 -0.16
CA ALA A 65 15.72 3.14 -0.68
C ALA A 65 16.64 3.62 0.44
N ASP A 66 16.07 4.15 1.54
CA ASP A 66 16.82 4.93 2.52
C ASP A 66 16.97 4.25 3.89
N CYS A 67 16.12 3.28 4.22
CA CYS A 67 16.17 2.63 5.53
C CYS A 67 17.31 1.61 5.58
N ARG A 68 18.34 1.88 6.39
CA ARG A 68 19.48 0.97 6.59
C ARG A 68 19.13 -0.39 7.18
N LEU A 69 17.94 -0.52 7.77
CA LEU A 69 17.44 -1.77 8.35
C LEU A 69 16.44 -2.49 7.43
N TYR A 70 16.31 -2.05 6.18
CA TYR A 70 15.34 -2.63 5.25
C TYR A 70 15.72 -4.06 4.84
N PRO A 71 14.76 -5.01 4.77
CA PRO A 71 13.39 -4.91 5.28
C PRO A 71 13.38 -5.04 6.81
N CYS A 72 12.79 -4.07 7.52
CA CYS A 72 12.78 -4.08 8.99
C CYS A 72 11.51 -4.73 9.54
N HIS A 73 11.47 -4.93 10.87
CA HIS A 73 10.32 -5.55 11.55
C HIS A 73 8.97 -4.88 11.26
N LEU A 74 8.93 -3.55 11.01
CA LEU A 74 7.68 -2.87 10.64
C LEU A 74 7.15 -3.31 9.27
N LEU A 75 8.04 -3.74 8.37
CA LEU A 75 7.66 -4.30 7.08
C LEU A 75 7.40 -5.81 7.14
N MET A 76 8.21 -6.54 7.90
CA MET A 76 8.11 -8.01 7.99
C MET A 76 6.93 -8.44 8.88
N SER A 77 6.74 -7.77 10.01
CA SER A 77 5.74 -8.11 11.04
C SER A 77 4.61 -7.08 11.13
N GLY A 78 4.89 -5.83 10.75
CA GLY A 78 3.92 -4.72 10.80
C GLY A 78 3.04 -4.63 9.55
N PRO A 79 2.03 -3.76 9.53
CA PRO A 79 0.86 -3.88 8.64
C PRO A 79 1.05 -3.48 7.16
N TYR A 80 2.27 -3.36 6.65
CA TYR A 80 2.58 -2.93 5.27
C TYR A 80 3.97 -3.44 4.86
N PRO A 81 4.31 -3.62 3.57
CA PRO A 81 3.49 -3.43 2.37
C PRO A 81 2.75 -4.69 1.92
N PHE A 82 3.09 -5.88 2.44
CA PHE A 82 2.45 -7.16 2.08
C PHE A 82 2.24 -8.11 3.26
N SER A 83 2.41 -7.65 4.49
CA SER A 83 2.15 -8.49 5.66
C SER A 83 0.67 -8.91 5.76
N GLN A 84 0.38 -9.90 6.60
CA GLN A 84 -1.00 -10.33 6.85
C GLN A 84 -1.91 -9.16 7.24
N ALA A 85 -1.44 -8.27 8.13
CA ALA A 85 -2.19 -7.10 8.54
C ALA A 85 -2.39 -6.06 7.41
N TYR A 86 -1.49 -5.99 6.42
CA TYR A 86 -1.74 -5.23 5.19
C TYR A 86 -2.91 -5.82 4.40
N LEU A 87 -2.88 -7.14 4.18
CA LEU A 87 -3.88 -7.84 3.40
C LEU A 87 -5.26 -7.71 4.04
N GLU A 88 -5.36 -7.88 5.35
CA GLU A 88 -6.60 -7.66 6.10
C GLU A 88 -7.09 -6.21 6.02
N MET A 89 -6.18 -5.25 6.10
CA MET A 89 -6.49 -3.84 5.92
C MET A 89 -6.99 -3.55 4.50
N GLN A 90 -6.43 -4.20 3.46
CA GLN A 90 -6.94 -4.14 2.09
C GLN A 90 -8.32 -4.76 1.96
N LEU A 91 -8.59 -5.92 2.57
CA LEU A 91 -9.89 -6.57 2.55
C LEU A 91 -10.97 -5.68 3.18
N ARG A 92 -10.74 -5.22 4.41
CA ARG A 92 -11.62 -4.26 5.11
C ARG A 92 -11.79 -2.97 4.31
N ARG A 93 -10.67 -2.40 3.87
CA ARG A 93 -10.49 -1.42 2.79
C ARG A 93 -11.57 -1.55 1.72
N ARG A 94 -11.55 -2.69 1.06
CA ARG A 94 -12.28 -3.04 -0.16
C ARG A 94 -13.72 -3.47 0.08
N GLY A 95 -14.21 -3.44 1.33
CA GLY A 95 -15.53 -3.96 1.68
C GLY A 95 -15.61 -5.49 1.54
N ARG A 96 -14.46 -6.19 1.55
CA ARG A 96 -14.39 -7.64 1.52
C ARG A 96 -14.22 -8.18 2.95
N PRO A 97 -14.88 -9.29 3.30
CA PRO A 97 -14.65 -9.95 4.58
C PRO A 97 -13.18 -10.43 4.67
N ALA A 98 -12.52 -10.17 5.80
CA ALA A 98 -11.11 -10.49 6.01
C ALA A 98 -10.79 -12.00 5.87
N ASN A 99 -11.81 -12.86 6.06
CA ASN A 99 -11.68 -14.31 6.11
C ASN A 99 -12.06 -15.01 4.79
N LYS A 100 -12.27 -14.25 3.70
CA LYS A 100 -12.51 -14.83 2.38
C LYS A 100 -11.39 -14.38 1.44
N PRO A 101 -10.48 -15.28 1.03
CA PRO A 101 -9.55 -14.98 -0.06
C PRO A 101 -10.35 -14.48 -1.27
N PRO A 102 -9.77 -13.63 -2.14
CA PRO A 102 -10.36 -13.41 -3.46
C PRO A 102 -10.72 -14.79 -4.03
N ALA A 103 -11.97 -14.99 -4.47
CA ALA A 103 -12.24 -16.11 -5.34
C ALA A 103 -11.26 -15.97 -6.49
N ASP A 104 -10.42 -16.98 -6.71
CA ASP A 104 -9.48 -16.99 -7.83
C ASP A 104 -10.27 -16.56 -9.07
N GLU A 105 -9.73 -15.62 -9.86
CA GLU A 105 -10.29 -15.42 -11.20
C GLU A 105 -10.29 -16.78 -11.88
N PRO A 106 -11.40 -17.21 -12.53
CA PRO A 106 -11.33 -18.41 -13.35
C PRO A 106 -10.20 -18.17 -14.35
N ALA A 107 -9.20 -19.06 -14.32
CA ALA A 107 -8.02 -18.97 -15.18
C ALA A 107 -8.46 -18.58 -16.59
N GLY A 108 -8.08 -17.37 -17.02
CA GLY A 108 -8.44 -16.85 -18.33
C GLY A 108 -8.14 -17.90 -19.39
N GLY A 109 -9.15 -18.19 -20.21
CA GLY A 109 -9.13 -19.27 -21.18
C GLY A 109 -7.83 -19.31 -21.97
N GLN A 110 -7.13 -20.44 -21.89
CA GLN A 110 -6.12 -20.79 -22.86
C GLN A 110 -6.83 -20.89 -24.22
N THR A 111 -6.64 -19.90 -25.09
CA THR A 111 -6.90 -20.10 -26.52
C THR A 111 -5.90 -21.16 -27.01
N PRO A 112 -6.32 -22.36 -27.45
CA PRO A 112 -5.40 -23.29 -28.06
C PRO A 112 -4.92 -22.71 -29.40
N PRO A 113 -3.67 -22.93 -29.82
CA PRO A 113 -3.24 -22.57 -31.16
C PRO A 113 -3.81 -23.62 -32.12
N GLY A 114 -5.00 -23.38 -32.65
CA GLY A 114 -5.53 -24.04 -33.85
C GLY A 114 -5.75 -22.95 -34.89
N GLY A 115 -5.07 -22.87 -36.02
CA GLY A 115 -4.59 -23.97 -36.87
C GLY A 115 -5.59 -24.25 -37.99
N ARG A 116 -5.84 -23.28 -38.88
CA ARG A 116 -5.97 -23.46 -40.35
C ARG A 116 -6.35 -22.15 -41.05
N LEU A 117 -5.47 -21.69 -41.94
CA LEU A 117 -5.86 -20.94 -43.13
C LEU A 117 -6.04 -21.99 -44.23
N HIS A 118 -7.27 -22.11 -44.75
CA HIS A 118 -7.57 -22.61 -46.09
C HIS A 118 -8.19 -21.47 -46.86
#